data_AF-A0A522X1A5-F1
#
_entry.id   AF-A0A522X1A5-F1
#
_cell.length_a   1.000
_cell.length_b   1.000
_cell.length_c   1.000
_cell.angle_alpha   90.00
_cell.angle_beta   90.00
_cell.angle_gamma   90.00
#
_symmetry.space_group_name_H-M   'P 1'
#
loop_
_entity.id
_entity.type
_entity.pdbx_description
1 polymer ?
#
loop_
_entity_poly.entity_id
_entity_poly.type
_entity_poly.pdbx_seq_one_letter_code
_entity_poly.pdbx_strand_id
1 'polypeptide(L)'
;MIGGIVMILVALWIYQSAMRAKTSNVMMWVAIGAVAFFVVQVGFIDLNLYILEAIRGGEGGADYERDLTSIGDRKNEGGFQGFGGVLLSVYLELMPSVVGVLAAALIRVKFITKEAITIGNLFGDIKEMFQSIKQSFKTSDK
;
A
#
# COMPACT_ATOMS: atom_id res chain seq x y z
N MET A 1 -7.77 3.71 7.78
CA MET A 1 -6.31 3.61 7.54
C MET A 1 -5.84 2.16 7.38
N ILE A 2 -6.18 1.55 6.25
CA ILE A 2 -5.68 0.21 5.86
C ILE A 2 -4.17 0.20 5.56
N GLY A 3 -3.60 1.34 5.15
CA GLY A 3 -2.22 1.45 4.66
C GLY A 3 -1.14 1.05 5.68
N GLY A 4 -1.35 1.27 6.97
CA GLY A 4 -0.36 0.89 8.00
C GLY A 4 -0.17 -0.63 8.11
N ILE A 5 -1.27 -1.39 8.09
CA ILE A 5 -1.23 -2.87 8.08
C ILE A 5 -0.61 -3.37 6.78
N VAL A 6 -0.99 -2.78 5.65
CA VAL A 6 -0.43 -3.13 4.33
C VAL A 6 1.09 -2.89 4.30
N MET A 7 1.57 -1.80 4.87
CA MET A 7 3.01 -1.50 4.96
C MET A 7 3.77 -2.58 5.73
N ILE A 8 3.23 -3.04 6.87
CA ILE A 8 3.83 -4.12 7.65
C ILE A 8 3.92 -5.40 6.81
N LEU A 9 2.87 -5.74 6.07
CA LEU A 9 2.89 -6.90 5.17
C LEU A 9 3.92 -6.72 4.05
N VAL A 10 4.03 -5.54 3.45
CA VAL A 10 5.07 -5.24 2.45
C VAL A 10 6.47 -5.40 3.04
N ALA A 11 6.72 -4.91 4.25
CA ALA A 11 8.01 -5.04 4.92
C ALA A 11 8.37 -6.52 5.16
N LEU A 12 7.44 -7.32 5.66
CA LEU A 12 7.61 -8.77 5.84
C LEU A 12 7.84 -9.49 4.51
N TRP A 13 7.11 -9.09 3.47
CA TRP A 13 7.24 -9.67 2.15
C TRP A 13 8.61 -9.42 1.54
N ILE A 14 9.09 -8.17 1.61
CA ILE A 14 10.43 -7.78 1.15
C ILE A 14 11.50 -8.51 1.95
N TYR A 15 11.35 -8.59 3.28
CA TYR A 15 12.29 -9.31 4.15
C TYR A 15 12.46 -10.76 3.72
N GLN A 16 11.35 -11.49 3.56
CA GLN A 16 11.39 -12.90 3.19
C GLN A 16 11.98 -13.11 1.80
N SER A 17 11.64 -12.23 0.86
CA SER A 17 12.16 -12.29 -0.51
C SER A 17 13.66 -12.06 -0.56
N ALA A 18 14.15 -11.07 0.20
CA ALA A 18 15.57 -10.75 0.33
C ALA A 18 16.36 -11.87 1.02
N MET A 19 15.79 -12.49 2.06
CA MET A 19 16.38 -13.66 2.73
C MET A 19 16.50 -14.86 1.76
N ARG A 20 15.45 -15.13 0.97
CA ARG A 20 15.43 -16.22 -0.03
C ARG A 20 16.42 -15.99 -1.16
N ALA A 21 16.48 -14.76 -1.66
CA ALA A 21 17.42 -14.33 -2.69
C ALA A 21 18.87 -14.22 -2.16
N LYS A 22 19.10 -14.45 -0.86
CA LYS A 22 20.42 -14.37 -0.20
C LYS A 22 21.12 -13.03 -0.45
N THR A 23 20.36 -11.95 -0.51
CA THR A 23 20.92 -10.61 -0.72
C THR A 23 21.68 -10.13 0.51
N SER A 24 22.81 -9.45 0.32
CA SER A 24 23.45 -8.68 1.39
C SER A 24 22.55 -7.53 1.84
N ASN A 25 22.61 -7.16 3.13
CA ASN A 25 21.90 -6.00 3.70
C ASN A 25 20.36 -6.10 3.60
N VAL A 26 19.78 -7.22 4.03
CA VAL A 26 18.32 -7.46 4.01
C VAL A 26 17.52 -6.31 4.64
N MET A 27 17.95 -5.79 5.79
CA MET A 27 17.25 -4.70 6.48
C MET A 27 17.25 -3.38 5.68
N MET A 28 18.29 -3.13 4.87
CA MET A 28 18.32 -1.99 3.97
C MET A 28 17.24 -2.12 2.89
N TRP A 29 17.05 -3.32 2.33
CA TRP A 29 15.99 -3.55 1.34
C TRP A 29 14.59 -3.42 1.93
N VAL A 30 14.38 -3.90 3.17
CA VAL A 30 13.13 -3.68 3.89
C VAL A 30 12.85 -2.19 4.07
N ALA A 31 13.85 -1.41 4.48
CA ALA A 31 13.73 0.03 4.62
C ALA A 31 13.43 0.72 3.27
N ILE A 32 14.13 0.35 2.19
CA ILE A 32 13.87 0.87 0.84
C ILE A 32 12.44 0.55 0.40
N GLY A 33 11.97 -0.68 0.61
CA GLY A 33 10.61 -1.10 0.27
C GLY A 33 9.55 -0.31 1.03
N ALA A 34 9.75 -0.11 2.34
CA ALA A 34 8.85 0.69 3.17
C ALA A 34 8.83 2.17 2.76
N VAL A 35 9.99 2.77 2.53
CA VAL A 35 10.09 4.17 2.07
C VAL A 35 9.43 4.34 0.70
N ALA A 36 9.68 3.45 -0.25
CA ALA A 36 9.05 3.49 -1.56
C ALA A 36 7.52 3.36 -1.46
N PHE A 37 7.03 2.45 -0.62
CA PHE A 37 5.61 2.31 -0.33
C PHE A 37 5.01 3.63 0.19
N PHE A 38 5.64 4.25 1.19
CA PHE A 38 5.14 5.50 1.78
C PHE A 38 5.15 6.67 0.81
N VAL A 39 6.26 6.88 0.09
CA VAL A 39 6.38 7.99 -0.87
C VAL A 39 5.31 7.89 -1.96
N VAL A 40 5.11 6.69 -2.49
CA VAL A 40 4.11 6.43 -3.52
C VAL A 40 2.70 6.58 -2.95
N GLN A 41 2.45 6.08 -1.75
CA GLN A 41 1.16 6.21 -1.08
C GLN A 41 0.81 7.69 -0.87
N VAL A 42 1.74 8.51 -0.36
CA VAL A 42 1.53 9.95 -0.17
C VAL A 42 1.27 10.65 -1.49
N GLY A 43 2.10 10.42 -2.52
CA GLY A 43 1.88 11.02 -3.84
C GLY A 43 0.55 10.62 -4.48
N PHE A 44 0.05 9.41 -4.22
CA PHE A 44 -1.26 8.98 -4.70
C PHE A 44 -2.41 9.57 -3.90
N ILE A 45 -2.21 9.90 -2.62
CA ILE A 45 -3.18 10.67 -1.82
C ILE A 45 -3.34 12.06 -2.44
N ASP A 46 -2.24 12.73 -2.79
CA ASP A 46 -2.27 14.05 -3.43
C ASP A 46 -2.95 13.98 -4.81
N LEU A 47 -2.63 12.96 -5.61
CA LEU A 47 -3.30 12.73 -6.90
C LEU A 47 -4.80 12.50 -6.73
N ASN A 48 -5.19 11.72 -5.73
CA ASN A 48 -6.60 11.46 -5.41
C ASN A 48 -7.35 12.74 -5.01
N LEU A 49 -6.69 13.65 -4.27
CA LEU A 49 -7.25 14.96 -3.95
C LEU A 49 -7.47 15.79 -5.22
N TYR A 50 -6.47 15.84 -6.10
CA TYR A 50 -6.55 16.56 -7.37
C TYR A 50 -7.69 16.04 -8.27
N ILE A 51 -7.82 14.72 -8.39
CA ILE A 51 -8.91 14.10 -9.17
C ILE A 51 -10.28 14.49 -8.59
N LEU A 52 -10.41 14.48 -7.27
CA LEU A 52 -11.67 14.81 -6.60
C LEU A 52 -12.06 16.28 -6.80
N GLU A 53 -11.09 17.19 -6.74
CA GLU A 53 -11.29 18.62 -7.02
C GLU A 53 -11.72 18.84 -8.48
N ALA A 54 -11.07 18.16 -9.43
CA ALA A 54 -11.42 18.23 -10.85
C ALA A 54 -12.84 17.71 -11.13
N ILE A 55 -13.26 16.62 -10.46
CA ILE A 55 -14.61 16.05 -10.63
C ILE A 55 -15.69 16.95 -10.02
N ARG A 56 -15.39 17.65 -8.92
CA ARG A 56 -16.33 18.58 -8.25
C ARG A 56 -16.39 19.97 -8.89
N GLY A 57 -15.68 20.22 -9.99
CA GLY A 57 -15.84 21.45 -10.78
C GLY A 57 -15.37 22.73 -10.10
N GLY A 58 -14.46 22.66 -9.12
CA GLY A 58 -13.90 23.86 -8.47
C GLY A 58 -14.69 24.42 -7.28
N GLU A 59 -15.68 23.69 -6.74
CA GLU A 59 -16.32 24.00 -5.44
C GLU A 59 -15.45 23.62 -4.22
N GLY A 60 -14.13 23.48 -4.41
CA GLY A 60 -13.15 23.22 -3.36
C GLY A 60 -12.85 24.48 -2.55
N GLY A 61 -13.84 24.99 -1.82
CA GLY A 61 -13.63 26.06 -0.83
C GLY A 61 -12.70 25.59 0.29
N ALA A 62 -12.02 26.54 0.94
CA ALA A 62 -11.01 26.38 2.00
C ALA A 62 -11.42 25.55 3.24
N ASP A 63 -12.61 24.95 3.24
CA ASP A 63 -13.16 24.08 4.28
C ASP A 63 -12.95 22.57 4.00
N TYR A 64 -12.42 22.19 2.82
CA TYR A 64 -12.10 20.78 2.51
C TYR A 64 -10.75 20.36 3.12
N GLU A 65 -10.72 20.18 4.43
CA GLU A 65 -9.66 19.41 5.09
C GLU A 65 -10.03 17.93 5.03
N ARG A 66 -9.47 17.18 4.07
CA ARG A 66 -9.26 15.76 4.35
C ARG A 66 -8.17 15.68 5.39
N ASP A 67 -8.59 15.60 6.65
CA ASP A 67 -7.74 15.06 7.69
C ASP A 67 -7.08 13.79 7.14
N LEU A 68 -5.75 13.83 7.06
CA LEU A 68 -4.88 12.82 6.45
C LEU A 68 -5.06 11.42 7.08
N THR A 69 -5.94 11.29 8.07
CA THR A 69 -6.05 10.15 8.96
C THR A 69 -7.41 9.42 8.95
N SER A 70 -8.45 9.92 8.27
CA SER A 70 -9.81 9.33 8.42
C SER A 70 -10.64 9.20 7.14
N ILE A 71 -11.32 8.04 7.00
CA ILE A 71 -12.53 7.89 6.18
C ILE A 71 -13.72 8.08 7.12
N GLY A 72 -14.55 9.06 6.80
CA GLY A 72 -15.78 9.35 7.55
C GLY A 72 -15.74 10.62 8.39
N ASP A 73 -14.87 11.59 8.08
CA ASP A 73 -15.06 12.90 8.69
C ASP A 73 -16.41 13.48 8.22
N ARG A 74 -17.31 13.70 9.18
CA ARG A 74 -18.72 14.08 9.01
C ARG A 74 -18.91 15.42 8.30
N LYS A 75 -17.82 16.14 8.02
CA LYS A 75 -17.82 17.35 7.20
C LYS A 75 -18.07 17.12 5.70
N ASN A 76 -17.95 15.88 5.21
CA ASN A 76 -18.15 15.53 3.79
C ASN A 76 -19.53 14.91 3.48
N GLU A 77 -20.51 15.08 4.36
CA GLU A 77 -21.81 14.39 4.38
C GLU A 77 -22.67 14.49 3.10
N GLY A 78 -22.35 15.36 2.13
CA GLY A 78 -23.04 15.44 0.83
C GLY A 78 -22.34 14.75 -0.35
N GLY A 79 -21.04 14.47 -0.26
CA GLY A 79 -20.22 14.15 -1.44
C GLY A 79 -20.06 12.67 -1.79
N PHE A 80 -20.49 11.76 -0.91
CA PHE A 80 -20.33 10.31 -1.08
C PHE A 80 -21.65 9.53 -0.92
N GLN A 81 -22.79 10.19 -1.12
CA GLN A 81 -24.10 9.54 -1.04
C GLN A 81 -24.42 8.77 -2.34
N GLY A 82 -25.00 7.58 -2.21
CA GLY A 82 -25.35 6.69 -3.33
C GLY A 82 -24.24 5.70 -3.73
N PHE A 83 -24.58 4.74 -4.60
CA PHE A 83 -23.68 3.64 -5.00
C PHE A 83 -22.34 4.13 -5.58
N GLY A 84 -22.38 5.16 -6.43
CA GLY A 84 -21.17 5.76 -7.01
C GLY A 84 -20.26 6.43 -5.97
N GLY A 85 -20.85 7.08 -4.96
CA GLY A 85 -20.10 7.69 -3.86
C GLY A 85 -19.39 6.67 -2.98
N VAL A 86 -20.03 5.51 -2.72
CA VAL A 86 -19.40 4.40 -1.99
C VAL A 86 -18.21 3.83 -2.76
N LEU A 87 -18.37 3.58 -4.07
CA LEU A 87 -17.25 3.07 -4.90
C LEU A 87 -16.08 4.05 -4.96
N LEU A 88 -16.37 5.35 -5.11
CA LEU A 88 -15.34 6.39 -5.10
C LEU A 88 -14.62 6.46 -3.74
N SER A 89 -15.35 6.37 -2.64
CA SER A 89 -14.78 6.34 -1.28
C SER A 89 -13.80 5.16 -1.10
N VAL A 90 -14.22 3.96 -1.51
CA VAL A 90 -13.37 2.75 -1.45
C VAL A 90 -12.12 2.91 -2.33
N TYR A 91 -12.29 3.42 -3.56
CA TYR A 91 -11.17 3.71 -4.47
C TYR A 91 -10.15 4.65 -3.81
N LEU A 92 -10.62 5.78 -3.26
CA LEU A 92 -9.74 6.80 -2.69
C LEU A 92 -9.00 6.32 -1.43
N GLU A 93 -9.55 5.38 -0.66
CA GLU A 93 -8.86 4.78 0.49
C GLU A 93 -7.89 3.66 0.08
N LEU A 94 -8.31 2.78 -0.83
CA LEU A 94 -7.57 1.56 -1.12
C LEU A 94 -6.42 1.80 -2.11
N MET A 95 -6.64 2.63 -3.13
CA MET A 95 -5.70 2.81 -4.24
C MET A 95 -4.30 3.27 -3.81
N PRO A 96 -4.15 4.24 -2.89
CA PRO A 96 -2.82 4.64 -2.45
C PRO A 96 -1.99 3.46 -1.90
N SER A 97 -2.65 2.55 -1.17
CA SER A 97 -2.00 1.35 -0.64
C SER A 97 -1.67 0.35 -1.74
N VAL A 98 -2.59 0.15 -2.71
CA VAL A 98 -2.38 -0.76 -3.85
C VAL A 98 -1.19 -0.31 -4.70
N VAL A 99 -1.10 0.99 -5.01
CA VAL A 99 0.00 1.53 -5.82
C VAL A 99 1.31 1.49 -5.03
N GLY A 100 1.27 1.72 -3.71
CA GLY A 100 2.42 1.49 -2.83
C GLY A 100 2.93 0.05 -2.89
N VAL A 101 2.04 -0.95 -2.82
CA VAL A 101 2.39 -2.39 -2.96
C VAL A 101 3.03 -2.65 -4.32
N LEU A 102 2.48 -2.10 -5.40
CA LEU A 102 3.02 -2.25 -6.75
C LEU A 102 4.43 -1.67 -6.87
N ALA A 103 4.69 -0.51 -6.28
CA ALA A 103 6.02 0.08 -6.28
C ALA A 103 7.04 -0.81 -5.53
N ALA A 104 6.67 -1.33 -4.36
CA ALA A 104 7.51 -2.26 -3.62
C ALA A 104 7.74 -3.57 -4.40
N ALA A 105 6.72 -4.09 -5.08
CA ALA A 105 6.81 -5.28 -5.93
C ALA A 105 7.80 -5.08 -7.10
N LEU A 106 7.77 -3.91 -7.74
CA LEU A 106 8.71 -3.56 -8.80
C LEU A 106 10.16 -3.49 -8.29
N ILE A 107 10.39 -2.90 -7.12
CA ILE A 107 11.70 -2.87 -6.47
C ILE A 107 12.17 -4.29 -6.15
N ARG A 108 11.29 -5.10 -5.56
CA ARG A 108 11.56 -6.49 -5.21
C ARG A 108 12.01 -7.30 -6.41
N VAL A 109 11.23 -7.31 -7.47
CA VAL A 109 11.53 -8.12 -8.67
C VAL A 109 12.80 -7.63 -9.36
N LYS A 110 12.95 -6.32 -9.54
CA LYS A 110 14.05 -5.77 -10.33
C LYS A 110 15.39 -5.80 -9.61
N PHE A 111 15.43 -5.51 -8.31
CA PHE A 111 16.69 -5.30 -7.58
C PHE A 111 17.01 -6.40 -6.58
N ILE A 112 15.99 -7.03 -5.98
CA ILE A 112 16.18 -8.05 -4.93
C ILE A 112 16.25 -9.44 -5.56
N THR A 113 15.17 -9.90 -6.21
CA THR A 113 15.12 -11.25 -6.82
C THR A 113 15.77 -11.29 -8.20
N LYS A 114 15.84 -10.14 -8.88
CA LYS A 114 16.44 -9.97 -10.22
C LYS A 114 15.79 -10.87 -11.27
N GLU A 115 14.47 -10.99 -11.19
CA GLU A 115 13.66 -11.79 -12.10
C GLU A 115 13.04 -10.93 -13.21
N ALA A 116 12.51 -11.58 -14.25
CA ALA A 116 11.75 -10.87 -15.27
C ALA A 116 10.46 -10.26 -14.68
N ILE A 117 10.08 -9.06 -15.14
CA ILE A 117 8.84 -8.40 -14.70
C ILE A 117 7.65 -9.11 -15.37
N THR A 118 7.07 -10.04 -14.61
CA THR A 118 5.83 -10.75 -14.95
C THR A 118 4.87 -10.62 -13.78
N ILE A 119 3.56 -10.78 -14.01
CA ILE A 119 2.57 -10.75 -12.92
C ILE A 119 2.91 -11.79 -11.84
N GLY A 120 3.34 -12.99 -12.25
CA GLY A 120 3.73 -14.06 -11.33
C GLY A 120 4.91 -13.66 -10.44
N ASN A 121 5.95 -13.05 -11.00
CA ASN A 121 7.12 -12.64 -10.22
C ASN A 121 6.81 -11.41 -9.35
N LEU A 122 5.98 -10.47 -9.85
CA LEU A 122 5.58 -9.28 -9.10
C LEU A 122 4.93 -9.65 -7.77
N PHE A 123 4.03 -10.64 -7.76
CA PHE A 123 3.28 -11.05 -6.58
C PHE A 123 3.73 -12.41 -6.01
N GLY A 124 4.90 -12.89 -6.43
CA GLY A 124 5.51 -14.12 -5.90
C GLY A 124 5.85 -13.99 -4.41
N ASP A 125 6.06 -15.13 -3.74
CA ASP A 125 6.38 -15.21 -2.30
C ASP A 125 5.30 -14.72 -1.31
N ILE A 126 4.18 -14.15 -1.77
CA ILE A 126 3.09 -13.70 -0.88
C ILE A 126 2.49 -14.87 -0.10
N LYS A 127 2.26 -16.00 -0.78
CA LYS A 127 1.69 -17.20 -0.16
C LYS A 127 2.60 -17.69 0.97
N GLU A 128 3.89 -17.75 0.70
CA GLU A 128 4.89 -18.19 1.65
C GLU A 128 5.08 -17.20 2.79
N MET A 129 4.92 -15.90 2.53
CA MET A 129 4.87 -14.88 3.58
C MET A 129 3.78 -15.19 4.60
N PHE A 130 2.55 -15.43 4.15
CA PHE A 130 1.46 -15.79 5.05
C PHE A 130 1.67 -17.13 5.75
N GLN A 131 2.28 -18.11 5.08
CA GLN A 131 2.65 -19.38 5.73
C GLN A 131 3.67 -19.16 6.86
N SER A 132 4.68 -18.33 6.64
CA SER A 132 5.70 -17.98 7.64
C SER A 132 5.07 -17.23 8.82
N ILE A 133 4.20 -16.24 8.56
CA ILE A 133 3.43 -15.54 9.61
C ILE A 133 2.59 -16.54 10.42
N LYS A 134 1.89 -17.47 9.76
CA LYS A 134 1.11 -18.49 10.46
C LYS A 134 2.00 -19.39 11.33
N GLN A 135 3.18 -19.75 10.85
CA GLN A 135 4.13 -20.59 11.58
C GLN A 135 4.74 -19.87 12.79
N SER A 136 4.94 -18.55 12.75
CA SER A 136 5.48 -17.81 13.89
C SER A 136 4.59 -17.79 15.13
N PHE A 137 3.30 -18.13 14.99
CA PHE A 137 2.38 -18.27 16.11
C PHE A 137 2.31 -19.68 16.71
N LYS A 138 2.95 -20.67 16.08
CA LYS A 138 3.07 -22.00 16.67
C LYS A 138 4.14 -21.94 17.74
N THR A 139 3.77 -22.20 18.98
CA THR A 139 4.74 -22.45 20.06
C THR A 139 5.50 -23.73 19.73
N SER A 140 6.82 -23.73 19.88
CA SER A 140 7.54 -25.01 19.97
C SER A 140 6.99 -25.74 21.19
N ASP A 141 6.20 -26.78 20.95
CA ASP A 141 5.88 -27.76 21.99
C ASP A 141 7.23 -28.27 22.51
N LYS A 142 7.54 -27.92 23.76
CA LYS A 142 8.68 -28.47 24.50
C LYS A 142 8.27 -29.80 25.10
#